data_AF-A0A6A2YH98-F1
#
_entry.id   AF-A0A6A2YH98-F1
#
_cell.length_a   1.000
_cell.length_b   1.000
_cell.length_c   1.000
_cell.angle_alpha   90.00
_cell.angle_beta   90.00
_cell.angle_gamma   90.00
#
_symmetry.space_group_name_H-M   'P 1'
#
loop_
_entity.id
_entity.type
_entity.pdbx_description
1 polymer ?
#
loop_
_entity_poly.entity_id
_entity_poly.type
_entity_poly.pdbx_seq_one_letter_code
_entity_poly.pdbx_strand_id
1 'polypeptide(L)'
;MVKYAAIARGDAEVFIKFARSGYKEKIWDHAAGVVIVEEAGGVVTDAGGSPLDFRWGLYLKGLDRGIIACSGPILHDKIIGAVYASWDSSNL
;
A
#
# COMPACT_ATOMS: atom_id res chain seq x y z
N MET A 1 -6.94 4.50 -9.76
CA MET A 1 -8.02 3.51 -9.67
C MET A 1 -7.74 2.20 -10.42
N VAL A 2 -7.33 2.22 -11.70
CA VAL A 2 -7.11 0.99 -12.50
C VAL A 2 -6.11 0.00 -11.87
N LYS A 3 -5.06 0.48 -11.18
CA LYS A 3 -4.06 -0.39 -10.51
C LYS A 3 -4.65 -1.26 -9.39
N TYR A 4 -5.55 -0.69 -8.59
CA TYR A 4 -6.26 -1.45 -7.54
C TYR A 4 -7.24 -2.45 -8.17
N ALA A 5 -7.96 -2.04 -9.21
CA ALA A 5 -8.88 -2.93 -9.93
C ALA A 5 -8.14 -4.10 -10.60
N ALA A 6 -6.93 -3.88 -11.13
CA ALA A 6 -6.11 -4.95 -11.69
C ALA A 6 -5.75 -6.00 -10.63
N ILE A 7 -5.44 -5.58 -9.40
CA ILE A 7 -5.20 -6.52 -8.29
C ILE A 7 -6.48 -7.28 -7.94
N ALA A 8 -7.58 -6.57 -7.74
CA ALA A 8 -8.86 -7.19 -7.36
C ALA A 8 -9.40 -8.18 -8.41
N ARG A 9 -9.06 -7.98 -9.69
CA ARG A 9 -9.40 -8.90 -10.79
C ARG A 9 -8.43 -10.06 -10.96
N GLY A 10 -7.29 -10.05 -10.27
CA GLY A 10 -6.21 -11.02 -10.48
C GLY A 10 -5.36 -10.77 -11.74
N ASP A 11 -5.47 -9.59 -12.37
CA ASP A 11 -4.67 -9.19 -13.52
C ASP A 11 -3.26 -8.70 -13.11
N ALA A 12 -3.05 -8.41 -11.82
CA ALA A 12 -1.76 -8.06 -11.22
C ALA A 12 -1.69 -8.57 -9.77
N GLU A 13 -0.51 -8.91 -9.28
CA GLU A 13 -0.36 -9.41 -7.90
C GLU A 13 0.01 -8.32 -6.89
N VAL A 14 0.70 -7.26 -7.33
CA VAL A 14 1.30 -6.25 -6.45
C VAL A 14 1.28 -4.86 -7.08
N PHE A 15 0.95 -3.86 -6.26
CA PHE A 15 1.15 -2.44 -6.51
C PHE A 15 1.89 -1.83 -5.33
N ILE A 16 3.08 -1.29 -5.59
CA ILE A 16 3.89 -0.59 -4.58
C ILE A 16 4.06 0.86 -5.02
N LYS A 17 3.85 1.79 -4.10
CA LYS A 17 4.10 3.21 -4.28
C LYS A 17 4.88 3.74 -3.08
N PHE A 18 6.19 3.87 -3.22
CA PHE A 18 7.00 4.55 -2.22
C PHE A 18 6.79 6.06 -2.30
N ALA A 19 6.58 6.68 -1.14
CA ALA A 19 6.37 8.12 -1.03
C ALA A 19 7.71 8.84 -1.17
N ARG A 20 7.76 9.87 -2.01
CA ARG A 20 8.87 10.83 -2.00
C ARG A 20 8.76 11.70 -0.74
N SER A 21 9.90 12.09 -0.18
CA SER A 21 9.93 13.01 0.97
C SER A 21 9.11 14.27 0.69
N GLY A 22 8.26 14.65 1.64
CA GLY A 22 7.37 15.82 1.57
C GLY A 22 6.07 15.62 0.76
N TYR A 23 5.92 14.55 -0.01
CA TYR A 23 4.67 14.25 -0.72
C TYR A 23 3.63 13.66 0.23
N LYS A 24 2.37 14.11 0.11
CA LYS A 24 1.24 13.63 0.91
C LYS A 24 0.21 12.99 -0.01
N GLU A 25 -0.10 11.72 0.24
CA GLU A 25 -1.12 10.98 -0.49
C GLU A 25 -2.51 11.54 -0.18
N LYS A 26 -3.33 11.70 -1.22
CA LYS A 26 -4.70 12.20 -1.11
C LYS A 26 -5.65 11.04 -0.91
N ILE A 27 -6.61 11.19 0.00
CA ILE A 27 -7.51 10.07 0.35
C ILE A 27 -8.30 9.54 -0.84
N TRP A 28 -8.71 10.41 -1.78
CA TRP A 28 -9.53 10.03 -2.92
C TRP A 28 -8.78 9.20 -3.97
N ASP A 29 -7.44 9.21 -3.94
CA ASP A 29 -6.63 8.39 -4.85
C ASP A 29 -6.60 6.91 -4.40
N HIS A 30 -6.97 6.64 -3.14
CA HIS A 30 -6.77 5.33 -2.49
C HIS A 30 -8.04 4.72 -1.88
N ALA A 31 -8.92 5.52 -1.26
CA ALA A 31 -10.02 5.02 -0.43
C ALA A 31 -10.90 3.97 -1.15
N ALA A 32 -11.38 4.28 -2.36
CA ALA A 32 -12.19 3.34 -3.12
C ALA A 32 -11.39 2.09 -3.56
N GLY A 33 -10.11 2.26 -3.89
CA GLY A 33 -9.25 1.15 -4.31
C GLY A 33 -8.94 0.17 -3.19
N VAL A 34 -8.81 0.68 -1.95
CA VAL A 34 -8.59 -0.14 -0.74
C VAL A 34 -9.77 -1.07 -0.52
N VAL A 35 -10.98 -0.52 -0.43
CA VAL A 35 -12.20 -1.31 -0.24
C VAL A 35 -12.35 -2.37 -1.35
N ILE A 36 -12.12 -2.00 -2.61
CA ILE A 36 -12.22 -2.95 -3.74
C ILE A 36 -11.22 -4.11 -3.61
N VAL A 37 -9.98 -3.84 -3.20
CA VAL A 37 -8.96 -4.89 -3.06
C VAL A 37 -9.23 -5.76 -1.85
N GLU A 38 -9.61 -5.17 -0.71
CA GLU A 38 -9.91 -5.91 0.53
C GLU A 38 -11.13 -6.82 0.36
N GLU A 39 -12.21 -6.34 -0.27
CA GLU A 39 -13.40 -7.17 -0.58
C GLU A 39 -13.10 -8.29 -1.59
N ALA A 40 -12.05 -8.14 -2.41
CA ALA A 40 -11.56 -9.19 -3.29
C ALA A 40 -10.60 -10.19 -2.60
N GLY A 41 -10.36 -10.04 -1.30
CA GLY A 41 -9.46 -10.88 -0.50
C GLY A 41 -7.99 -10.46 -0.52
N GLY A 42 -7.68 -9.32 -1.12
CA GLY A 42 -6.35 -8.72 -1.11
C GLY A 42 -6.06 -7.93 0.17
N VAL A 43 -4.85 -7.38 0.26
CA VAL A 43 -4.37 -6.62 1.42
C VAL A 43 -3.82 -5.27 0.97
N VAL A 44 -4.19 -4.20 1.68
CA VAL A 44 -3.64 -2.86 1.46
C VAL A 44 -3.14 -2.24 2.77
N THR A 45 -1.88 -1.84 2.80
CA THR A 45 -1.24 -1.21 3.97
C THR A 45 -0.29 -0.10 3.53
N ASP A 46 0.29 0.60 4.49
CA ASP A 46 1.55 1.32 4.26
C ASP A 46 2.73 0.34 4.11
N ALA A 47 3.94 0.84 3.85
CA ALA A 47 5.13 0.00 3.72
C ALA A 47 5.69 -0.54 5.05
N GLY A 48 5.09 -0.15 6.18
CA GLY A 48 5.33 -0.74 7.51
C GLY A 48 4.33 -1.85 7.88
N GLY A 49 3.36 -2.12 7.02
CA GLY A 49 2.33 -3.14 7.24
C GLY A 49 1.11 -2.65 8.03
N SER A 50 1.00 -1.34 8.30
CA SER A 50 -0.15 -0.77 9.01
C SER A 50 -1.28 -0.40 8.04
N PRO A 51 -2.56 -0.62 8.40
CA PRO A 51 -3.70 -0.19 7.59
C PRO A 51 -3.70 1.32 7.34
N LEU A 52 -4.20 1.75 6.18
CA LEU A 52 -4.29 3.17 5.84
C LEU A 52 -5.37 3.88 6.67
N ASP A 53 -5.03 5.01 7.30
CA ASP A 53 -5.96 5.79 8.11
C ASP A 53 -6.55 6.99 7.35
N PHE A 54 -7.83 6.88 6.99
CA PHE A 54 -8.58 7.87 6.21
C PHE A 54 -9.26 8.97 7.05
N ARG A 55 -9.05 9.02 8.38
CA ARG A 55 -9.80 9.93 9.28
C ARG A 55 -9.28 11.36 9.33
N TRP A 56 -8.13 11.65 8.72
CA TRP A 56 -7.37 12.89 8.94
C TRP A 56 -7.63 14.03 7.94
N GLY A 57 -8.76 13.97 7.23
CA GLY A 57 -9.15 14.96 6.21
C GLY A 57 -8.64 14.59 4.82
N LEU A 58 -8.12 15.56 4.06
CA LEU A 58 -7.79 15.38 2.63
C LEU A 58 -6.60 14.45 2.35
N TYR A 59 -5.76 14.18 3.35
CA TYR A 59 -4.50 13.46 3.18
C TYR A 59 -4.38 12.28 4.14
N LEU A 60 -3.73 11.22 3.66
CA LEU A 60 -3.22 10.15 4.52
C LEU A 60 -2.04 10.69 5.34
N LYS A 61 -2.09 10.51 6.66
CA LYS A 61 -1.05 10.95 7.59
C LYS A 61 -0.35 9.75 8.20
N GLY A 62 0.94 9.92 8.52
CA GLY A 62 1.71 8.89 9.22
C GLY A 62 2.03 7.66 8.39
N LEU A 63 1.99 7.74 7.05
CA LEU A 63 2.38 6.62 6.18
C LEU A 63 3.86 6.29 6.37
N ASP A 64 4.15 5.03 6.70
CA ASP A 64 5.52 4.52 6.66
C ASP A 64 5.93 4.19 5.21
N ARG A 65 6.91 4.95 4.69
CA ARG A 65 7.62 4.76 3.39
C ARG A 65 6.77 4.74 2.11
N GLY A 66 5.47 4.47 2.16
CA GLY A 66 4.64 4.29 0.96
C GLY A 66 3.35 3.53 1.20
N ILE A 67 2.75 3.06 0.11
CA ILE A 67 1.53 2.24 0.09
C ILE A 67 1.83 0.95 -0.67
N ILE A 68 1.32 -0.16 -0.14
CA ILE A 68 1.41 -1.49 -0.72
C ILE A 68 0.00 -2.05 -0.85
N ALA A 69 -0.35 -2.54 -2.03
CA ALA A 69 -1.53 -3.35 -2.27
C ALA A 69 -1.12 -4.65 -2.93
N CYS A 70 -1.67 -5.78 -2.49
CA CYS A 70 -1.36 -7.08 -3.09
C CYS A 70 -2.53 -8.06 -2.99
N SER A 71 -2.45 -9.16 -3.75
CA SER A 71 -3.51 -10.15 -3.90
C SER A 71 -3.80 -10.98 -2.65
N GLY A 72 -2.97 -10.95 -1.60
CA GLY A 72 -3.27 -11.67 -0.35
C GLY A 72 -2.18 -11.59 0.72
N PRO A 73 -2.49 -12.08 1.94
CA PRO A 73 -1.67 -11.87 3.14
C PRO A 73 -0.30 -12.57 3.09
N ILE A 74 -0.21 -13.78 2.55
CA ILE A 74 1.07 -14.51 2.46
C ILE A 74 2.07 -13.75 1.57
N LEU A 75 1.59 -13.15 0.49
CA LEU A 75 2.41 -12.33 -0.38
C LEU A 75 2.76 -11.00 0.30
N HIS A 76 1.79 -10.39 0.98
CA HIS A 76 1.99 -9.18 1.76
C HIS A 76 3.15 -9.29 2.75
N ASP A 77 3.16 -10.35 3.58
CA ASP A 77 4.21 -10.59 4.58
C ASP A 77 5.60 -10.66 3.96
N LYS A 78 5.71 -11.34 2.81
CA LYS A 78 6.98 -11.44 2.05
C LYS A 78 7.43 -10.09 1.51
N ILE A 79 6.50 -9.27 1.02
CA ILE A 79 6.80 -7.93 0.52
C ILE A 79 7.29 -7.06 1.68
N ILE A 80 6.61 -7.07 2.82
CA ILE A 80 7.02 -6.29 4.00
C ILE A 80 8.43 -6.70 4.43
N GLY A 81 8.71 -8.00 4.53
CA GLY A 81 10.06 -8.49 4.83
C GLY A 81 11.11 -7.99 3.83
N ALA A 82 10.80 -8.02 2.53
CA ALA A 82 11.69 -7.50 1.49
C ALA A 82 11.90 -5.97 1.58
N VAL A 83 10.86 -5.22 1.95
CA VAL A 83 10.94 -3.76 2.16
C VAL A 83 11.87 -3.44 3.33
N TYR A 84 11.76 -4.16 4.45
CA TYR A 84 12.70 -3.98 5.57
C TYR A 84 14.12 -4.37 5.20
N ALA A 85 14.34 -5.53 4.56
CA ALA A 85 15.68 -5.94 4.12
C ALA A 85 16.32 -4.92 3.15
N SER A 86 15.52 -4.34 2.24
CA SER A 86 15.98 -3.28 1.33
C SER A 86 16.29 -1.98 2.07
N TRP A 87 15.51 -1.64 3.10
CA TRP A 87 15.72 -0.42 3.88
C TRP A 87 16.97 -0.53 4.75
N ASP A 88 17.15 -1.64 5.46
CA ASP A 88 18.30 -1.88 6.34
C ASP A 88 19.62 -2.01 5.58
N SER A 89 19.57 -2.45 4.32
CA SER A 89 20.75 -2.50 3.44
C SER A 89 21.11 -1.15 2.82
N SER A 90 20.20 -0.18 2.87
CA SER A 90 20.44 1.19 2.42
C SER A 90 21.13 1.97 3.54
N ASN A 91 22.45 1.80 3.68
CA ASN A 91 23.29 2.54 4.64
C ASN A 91 23.40 4.04 4.27
N LEU A 92 22.34 4.81 4.52
CA LEU A 92 22.34 6.27 4.63
C LEU A 92 21.88 6.70 6.02
#